data_AF-A0A8X6IRE8-F1
#
_entry.id   AF-A0A8X6IRE8-F1
#
_cell.length_a   1.000
_cell.length_b   1.000
_cell.length_c   1.000
_cell.angle_alpha   90.00
_cell.angle_beta   90.00
_cell.angle_gamma   90.00
#
_symmetry.space_group_name_H-M   'P 1'
#
loop_
_entity.id
_entity.type
_entity.pdbx_description
1 polymer ?
#
loop_
_entity_poly.entity_id
_entity_poly.type
_entity_poly.pdbx_seq_one_letter_code
_entity_poly.pdbx_strand_id
1 'polypeptide(L)'
;MPQRYAVEMHDEFVLKGNTAVLKCHVPGFVKDYVIVEAWIKEPMEKVDATSKSSRYSIFPSGELHVRHVQQSDALSSFSCRTKHRLTGLSVASSNPARIIVT
;
A
#
# COMPACT_ATOMS: atom_id res chain seq x y z
N MET A 1 25.45 1.32 -13.06
CA MET A 1 24.02 1.14 -13.39
C MET A 1 23.23 1.13 -12.09
N PRO A 2 22.23 1.99 -11.89
CA PRO A 2 21.38 1.91 -10.70
C PRO A 2 20.62 0.57 -10.71
N GLN A 3 20.66 -0.13 -9.58
CA GLN A 3 19.94 -1.40 -9.42
C GLN A 3 18.44 -1.13 -9.50
N ARG A 4 17.78 -1.68 -10.53
CA ARG A 4 16.32 -1.59 -10.64
C ARG A 4 15.71 -2.56 -9.63
N TYR A 5 14.75 -2.08 -8.86
CA TYR A 5 13.95 -2.90 -7.96
C TYR A 5 12.48 -2.83 -8.39
N ALA A 6 11.78 -3.93 -8.24
CA ALA A 6 10.34 -4.01 -8.39
C ALA A 6 9.73 -4.15 -6.99
N VAL A 7 8.56 -3.56 -6.78
CA VAL A 7 7.80 -3.65 -5.54
C VAL A 7 6.54 -4.42 -5.85
N GLU A 8 6.22 -5.40 -5.04
CA GLU A 8 5.03 -6.23 -5.22
C GLU A 8 4.06 -6.02 -4.07
N MET A 9 2.81 -6.41 -4.28
CA MET A 9 1.81 -6.44 -3.22
C MET A 9 1.08 -7.78 -3.23
N HIS A 10 0.50 -8.15 -2.10
CA HIS A 10 -0.28 -9.39 -1.97
C HIS A 10 -1.70 -9.07 -1.52
N ASP A 11 -2.64 -9.89 -1.96
CA ASP A 11 -4.03 -9.80 -1.52
C ASP A 11 -4.14 -10.17 -0.05
N GLU A 12 -4.97 -9.44 0.68
CA GLU A 12 -5.15 -9.62 2.12
C GLU A 12 -6.54 -10.18 2.42
N PHE A 13 -6.57 -11.29 3.17
CA PHE A 13 -7.80 -11.97 3.55
C PHE A 13 -8.22 -11.54 4.95
N VAL A 14 -9.36 -10.88 5.06
CA VAL A 14 -9.77 -10.21 6.30
C VAL A 14 -11.24 -10.44 6.55
N LEU A 15 -11.58 -10.80 7.79
CA LEU A 15 -12.98 -10.90 8.22
C LEU A 15 -13.63 -9.53 8.23
N LYS A 16 -14.90 -9.46 7.81
CA LYS A 16 -15.68 -8.22 7.89
C LYS A 16 -15.65 -7.61 9.30
N GLY A 17 -15.40 -6.30 9.38
CA GLY A 17 -15.32 -5.56 10.63
C GLY A 17 -13.91 -5.50 11.26
N ASN A 18 -13.00 -6.38 10.84
CA ASN A 18 -11.60 -6.32 11.27
C ASN A 18 -10.83 -5.20 10.55
N THR A 19 -9.54 -5.07 10.89
CA THR A 19 -8.62 -4.15 10.21
C THR A 19 -7.76 -4.92 9.21
N ALA A 20 -7.77 -4.51 7.95
CA ALA A 20 -6.82 -5.00 6.96
C ALA A 20 -5.50 -4.23 7.05
N VAL A 21 -4.38 -4.92 6.80
CA VAL A 21 -3.05 -4.34 6.78
C VAL A 21 -2.41 -4.66 5.44
N LEU A 22 -2.28 -3.66 4.58
CA LEU A 22 -1.65 -3.81 3.27
C LEU A 22 -0.18 -3.39 3.35
N LYS A 23 0.70 -4.16 2.69
CA LYS A 23 2.16 -3.93 2.70
C LYS A 23 2.74 -3.88 1.29
N CYS A 24 3.71 -3.00 1.10
CA CYS A 24 4.58 -3.02 -0.07
C CYS A 24 5.72 -4.02 0.17
N HIS A 25 5.80 -5.06 -0.64
CA HIS A 25 6.90 -6.02 -0.60
C HIS A 25 8.08 -5.44 -1.37
N VAL A 26 8.97 -4.79 -0.63
CA VAL A 26 10.24 -4.26 -1.13
C VAL A 26 11.33 -5.33 -0.98
N PRO A 27 12.12 -5.60 -2.03
CA PRO A 27 13.22 -6.55 -1.95
C PRO A 27 14.24 -6.18 -0.85
N GLY A 28 14.72 -7.18 -0.11
CA GLY A 28 15.59 -6.97 1.06
C GLY A 28 16.84 -6.13 0.77
N PHE A 29 17.45 -6.28 -0.40
CA PHE A 29 18.69 -5.58 -0.78
C PHE A 29 18.54 -4.05 -0.94
N VAL A 30 17.30 -3.53 -1.03
CA VAL A 30 17.01 -2.08 -1.11
C VAL A 30 16.12 -1.59 0.03
N LYS A 31 15.66 -2.47 0.92
CA LYS A 31 14.64 -2.18 1.93
C LYS A 31 14.98 -0.99 2.83
N ASP A 32 16.25 -0.86 3.23
CA ASP A 32 16.70 0.22 4.13
C ASP A 32 16.75 1.59 3.45
N TYR A 33 16.75 1.63 2.12
CA TYR A 33 16.85 2.86 1.32
C TYR A 33 15.52 3.25 0.67
N VAL A 34 14.49 2.41 0.77
CA VAL A 34 13.20 2.62 0.11
C VAL A 34 12.14 2.93 1.16
N ILE A 35 11.37 3.98 0.92
CA ILE A 35 10.22 4.35 1.75
C ILE A 35 8.94 4.34 0.95
N VAL A 36 7.82 4.06 1.61
CA VAL A 36 6.50 4.22 1.00
C VAL A 36 6.17 5.71 0.97
N GLU A 37 6.02 6.27 -0.23
CA GLU A 37 5.71 7.67 -0.47
C GLU A 37 4.20 7.93 -0.48
N ALA A 38 3.41 7.01 -1.05
CA ALA A 38 1.97 7.17 -1.15
C ALA A 38 1.24 5.83 -1.34
N TRP A 39 -0.06 5.84 -1.03
CA TRP A 39 -0.99 4.76 -1.34
C TRP A 39 -2.06 5.25 -2.32
N ILE A 40 -2.38 4.42 -3.31
CA ILE A 40 -3.32 4.70 -4.38
C ILE A 40 -4.46 3.70 -4.24
N LYS A 41 -5.69 4.20 -4.14
CA LYS A 41 -6.90 3.38 -4.14
C LYS A 41 -7.67 3.63 -5.44
N GLU A 42 -8.02 2.58 -6.15
CA GLU A 42 -8.84 2.65 -7.36
C GLU A 42 -10.22 2.01 -7.09
N PRO A 43 -11.32 2.54 -7.66
CA PRO A 43 -11.40 3.64 -8.62
C PRO A 43 -11.49 5.04 -7.97
N MET A 44 -11.63 5.11 -6.65
CA MET A 44 -11.83 6.37 -5.91
C MET A 44 -10.58 6.77 -5.12
N GLU A 45 -9.80 7.66 -5.75
CA GLU A 45 -8.92 8.67 -5.16
C GLU A 45 -7.62 8.21 -4.43
N LYS A 46 -6.60 9.06 -4.47
CA LYS A 46 -5.32 8.86 -3.76
C LYS A 46 -5.57 8.86 -2.24
N VAL A 47 -5.01 7.87 -1.54
CA VAL A 47 -5.07 7.80 -0.09
C VAL A 47 -3.86 8.56 0.46
N ASP A 48 -4.04 9.87 0.65
CA ASP A 48 -3.03 10.68 1.33
C ASP A 48 -3.17 10.55 2.86
N ALA A 49 -2.07 10.73 3.58
CA ALA A 49 -2.04 10.72 5.06
C ALA A 49 -2.96 11.79 5.69
N THR A 50 -3.41 12.76 4.89
CA THR A 50 -4.33 13.85 5.26
C THR A 50 -5.78 13.57 4.84
N SER A 51 -6.06 12.41 4.23
CA SER A 51 -7.43 12.03 3.83
C SER A 51 -8.33 12.04 5.07
N LYS A 52 -9.40 12.85 5.03
CA LYS A 52 -10.36 13.06 6.12
C LYS A 52 -11.16 11.81 6.52
N SER A 53 -10.83 10.64 5.95
CA SER A 53 -11.45 9.37 6.30
C SER A 53 -10.67 8.71 7.44
N SER A 54 -11.20 8.80 8.66
CA SER A 54 -10.68 8.12 9.86
C SER A 54 -10.50 6.59 9.70
N ARG A 55 -11.00 5.99 8.61
CA ARG A 55 -10.89 4.54 8.34
C ARG A 55 -9.56 4.12 7.73
N TYR A 56 -8.89 4.99 6.97
CA TYR A 56 -7.61 4.69 6.34
C TYR A 56 -6.49 5.33 7.16
N SER A 57 -5.45 4.58 7.50
CA SER A 57 -4.31 5.10 8.27
C SER A 57 -3.01 4.55 7.71
N ILE A 58 -2.09 5.43 7.33
CA ILE A 58 -0.75 5.03 6.89
C ILE A 58 0.17 5.09 8.12
N PHE A 59 0.81 3.98 8.45
CA PHE A 59 1.77 3.92 9.56
C PHE A 59 3.15 4.41 9.14
N PRO A 60 3.99 4.88 10.09
CA PRO A 60 5.37 5.28 9.80
C PRO A 60 6.24 4.16 9.18
N SER A 61 5.84 2.90 9.39
CA SER A 61 6.43 1.72 8.74
C SER A 61 6.15 1.66 7.22
N GLY A 62 5.22 2.45 6.71
CA GLY A 62 4.77 2.46 5.32
C GLY A 62 3.54 1.60 5.05
N GLU A 63 3.01 0.90 6.06
CA GLU A 63 1.84 0.02 5.94
C GLU A 63 0.54 0.83 5.89
N LEU A 64 -0.44 0.39 5.09
CA LEU A 64 -1.78 0.96 5.06
C LEU A 64 -2.76 0.11 5.84
N HIS A 65 -3.34 0.70 6.88
CA HIS A 65 -4.36 0.09 7.71
C HIS A 65 -5.75 0.55 7.27
N VAL A 66 -6.62 -0.40 6.96
CA VAL A 66 -8.03 -0.15 6.62
C VAL A 66 -8.89 -0.69 7.76
N ARG A 67 -9.42 0.21 8.60
CA ARG A 67 -10.23 -0.14 9.76
C ARG A 67 -11.68 -0.39 9.37
N HIS A 68 -12.34 -1.31 10.07
CA HIS A 68 -13.75 -1.68 9.85
C HIS A 68 -14.01 -2.07 8.40
N VAL A 69 -13.29 -3.09 7.91
CA VAL A 69 -13.39 -3.59 6.53
C VAL A 69 -14.84 -3.98 6.21
N GLN A 70 -15.33 -3.52 5.07
CA GLN A 70 -16.68 -3.76 4.57
C GLN A 70 -16.65 -4.57 3.27
N GLN A 71 -17.78 -5.21 2.92
CA GLN A 71 -17.91 -5.96 1.66
C GLN A 71 -17.62 -5.10 0.42
N SER A 72 -17.89 -3.80 0.49
CA SER A 72 -17.61 -2.83 -0.58
C SER A 72 -16.12 -2.58 -0.79
N ASP A 73 -15.26 -2.82 0.21
CA ASP A 73 -13.81 -2.64 0.07
C ASP A 73 -13.20 -3.71 -0.86
N ALA A 74 -13.86 -4.86 -1.05
CA ALA A 74 -13.46 -5.90 -2.01
C ALA A 74 -13.52 -5.44 -3.48
N LEU A 75 -14.23 -4.34 -3.76
CA LEU A 75 -14.32 -3.74 -5.09
C LEU A 75 -13.14 -2.79 -5.38
N SER A 76 -12.36 -2.42 -4.35
CA SER A 76 -11.25 -1.49 -4.50
C SER A 76 -9.92 -2.22 -4.67
N SER A 77 -9.07 -1.70 -5.55
CA SER A 77 -7.66 -2.11 -5.65
C SER A 77 -6.76 -1.08 -4.99
N PHE A 78 -5.70 -1.57 -4.34
CA PHE A 78 -4.70 -0.75 -3.68
C PHE A 78 -3.35 -0.97 -4.34
N SER A 79 -2.69 0.12 -4.69
CA SER A 79 -1.33 0.14 -5.20
C SER A 79 -0.51 1.08 -4.34
N CYS A 80 0.76 0.75 -4.13
CA CYS A 80 1.64 1.62 -3.37
C CYS A 80 2.73 2.23 -4.24
N ARG A 81 3.16 3.44 -3.89
CA ARG A 81 4.28 4.13 -4.51
C ARG A 81 5.40 4.25 -3.50
N THR A 82 6.57 3.77 -3.88
CA THR A 82 7.77 3.82 -3.07
C THR A 82 8.78 4.81 -3.65
N LYS A 83 9.69 5.32 -2.83
CA LYS A 83 10.74 6.24 -3.21
C LYS A 83 12.07 5.81 -2.62
N HIS A 84 13.08 5.71 -3.49
CA HIS A 84 14.44 5.40 -3.08
C HIS A 84 15.16 6.67 -2.60
N ARG A 85 15.60 6.70 -1.34
CA ARG A 85 16.19 7.88 -0.70
C ARG A 85 17.51 8.32 -1.33
N LEU A 86 18.34 7.39 -1.81
CA LEU A 86 19.66 7.74 -2.38
C LEU A 86 19.59 8.24 -3.83
N THR A 87 18.60 7.80 -4.61
CA THR A 87 18.53 8.07 -6.05
C THR A 87 17.36 8.99 -6.41
N GLY A 88 16.42 9.19 -5.48
CA GLY A 88 15.18 9.93 -5.72
C GLY A 88 14.17 9.19 -6.61
N LEU A 89 14.48 7.97 -7.07
CA LEU A 89 13.61 7.22 -7.98
C LEU A 89 12.34 6.76 -7.24
N SER A 90 11.18 7.17 -7.75
CA SER A 90 9.88 6.67 -7.30
C SER A 90 9.39 5.53 -8.19
N VAL A 91 8.99 4.41 -7.58
CA VAL A 91 8.52 3.19 -8.26
C VAL A 91 7.17 2.78 -7.66
N ALA A 92 6.17 2.60 -8.51
CA ALA A 92 4.88 2.03 -8.12
C ALA A 92 4.94 0.51 -8.04
N SER A 93 4.05 -0.10 -7.28
CA SER A 93 3.92 -1.55 -7.23
C SER A 93 3.64 -2.11 -8.62
N SER A 94 4.29 -3.22 -8.95
CA SER A 94 4.13 -3.92 -10.23
C SER A 94 2.75 -4.53 -10.38
N ASN A 95 2.10 -4.85 -9.26
CA ASN A 95 0.74 -5.33 -9.19
C ASN A 95 -0.06 -4.59 -8.10
N PRO A 96 -1.37 -4.39 -8.31
CA PRO A 96 -2.27 -3.97 -7.25
C PRO A 96 -2.59 -5.17 -6.32
N ALA A 97 -2.98 -4.86 -5.09
CA ALA A 97 -3.59 -5.82 -4.16
C ALA A 97 -5.05 -5.48 -3.89
N ARG A 98 -5.80 -6.48 -3.47
CA ARG A 98 -7.20 -6.37 -3.05
C ARG A 98 -7.39 -6.89 -1.64
N ILE A 99 -8.44 -6.38 -0.99
CA ILE A 99 -8.89 -6.92 0.30
C ILE A 99 -9.99 -7.94 -0.01
N ILE A 100 -9.74 -9.20 0.34
CA ILE A 100 -10.70 -10.28 0.18
C ILE A 100 -11.43 -10.44 1.51
N VAL A 101 -12.73 -10.11 1.49
CA VAL A 101 -13.58 -10.17 2.68
C VAL A 101 -14.12 -11.58 2.85
N THR A 102 -13.88 -12.18 4.03
CA THR A 102 -14.34 -13.52 4.43
C THR A 102 -15.37 -13.47 5.55
#